data_AF-A0A9E3NP00-F1
#
_entry.id   AF-A0A9E3NP00-F1
#
_cell.length_a   1.000
_cell.length_b   1.000
_cell.length_c   1.000
_cell.angle_alpha   90.00
_cell.angle_beta   90.00
_cell.angle_gamma   90.00
#
_symmetry.space_group_name_H-M   'P 1'
#
loop_
_entity.id
_entity.type
_entity.pdbx_description
1 polymer ?
#
loop_
_entity_poly.entity_id
_entity_poly.type
_entity_poly.pdbx_seq_one_letter_code
_entity_poly.pdbx_strand_id
1 'polypeptide(L)'
;MRLGGRLRAAAPLARRLIDSATSGIDDWMTGKLGEEFNDRLARVPLNLTATGVDEFGMDPAWTKYALASVAFLHRKYFRTEIFGKEHVPAGRMLLVSNHSGQVPIDGALIGASLFMDVEPPRFMRAMVEKWTQTLPFVSLFFSRVGQVVGVPENAKRLLLNDEALLVFPEGARGISKPFDQRYQLVDFGLGFMRLALETNTPIVPVAVIGGEEQYISVGNFDSLARVLRAPSIPILPQLLLPFGALPLPTRYRIYFGEPMRFEGDPDDDDAVIEEKVFVVKATIQSMINRGLKARKSVFF
;
A
#
# COMPACT_ATOMS: atom_id res chain seq x y z
N MET A 1 20.42 -40.76 7.88
CA MET A 1 19.96 -40.06 9.09
C MET A 1 20.81 -38.80 9.32
N ARG A 2 20.57 -37.70 8.57
CA ARG A 2 21.28 -36.40 8.73
C ARG A 2 20.58 -35.29 7.90
N LEU A 3 19.37 -34.90 8.31
CA LEU A 3 18.71 -33.69 7.77
C LEU A 3 18.03 -32.81 8.86
N GLY A 4 17.87 -33.30 10.10
CA GLY A 4 17.19 -32.56 11.17
C GLY A 4 18.01 -31.48 11.90
N GLY A 5 19.33 -31.41 11.69
CA GLY A 5 20.23 -30.53 12.46
C GLY A 5 20.29 -29.07 11.99
N ARG A 6 20.03 -28.79 10.70
CA ARG A 6 20.16 -27.43 10.14
C ARG A 6 18.89 -26.57 10.31
N LEU A 7 17.72 -27.19 10.49
CA LEU A 7 16.45 -26.49 10.70
C LEU A 7 16.29 -25.93 12.14
N ARG A 8 16.97 -26.51 13.14
CA ARG A 8 16.90 -26.04 14.54
C ARG A 8 17.77 -24.82 14.84
N ALA A 9 18.80 -24.55 14.05
CA ALA A 9 19.73 -23.44 14.27
C ALA A 9 19.21 -22.09 13.73
N ALA A 10 18.30 -22.10 12.75
CA ALA A 10 17.72 -20.88 12.18
C ALA A 10 16.65 -20.24 13.10
N ALA A 11 15.92 -21.05 13.86
CA ALA A 11 14.84 -20.60 14.75
C ALA A 11 15.29 -19.61 15.85
N PRO A 12 16.41 -19.83 16.58
CA PRO A 12 16.87 -18.87 17.60
C PRO A 12 17.41 -17.57 17.02
N LEU A 13 17.99 -17.60 15.81
CA LEU A 13 18.46 -16.39 15.14
C LEU A 13 17.28 -15.56 14.63
N ALA A 14 16.29 -16.21 14.01
CA ALA A 14 15.04 -15.59 13.58
C ALA A 14 14.26 -15.00 14.77
N ARG A 15 14.18 -15.73 15.90
CA ARG A 15 13.60 -15.20 17.14
C ARG A 15 14.35 -13.97 17.64
N ARG A 16 15.69 -13.99 17.72
CA ARG A 16 16.47 -12.81 18.14
C ARG A 16 16.28 -11.59 17.23
N LEU A 17 16.13 -11.80 15.93
CA LEU A 17 15.86 -10.72 14.97
C LEU A 17 14.44 -10.16 15.13
N ILE A 18 13.45 -11.04 15.34
CA ILE A 18 12.07 -10.64 15.64
C ILE A 18 12.03 -9.89 16.96
N ASP A 19 12.62 -10.45 18.02
CA ASP A 19 12.64 -9.88 19.37
C ASP A 19 13.38 -8.52 19.38
N SER A 20 14.47 -8.38 18.63
CA SER A 20 15.19 -7.11 18.47
C SER A 20 14.43 -6.11 17.62
N ALA A 21 13.66 -6.56 16.63
CA ALA A 21 12.81 -5.69 15.83
C ALA A 21 11.60 -5.20 16.65
N THR A 22 10.95 -6.08 17.42
CA THR A 22 9.85 -5.71 18.32
C THR A 22 10.32 -4.82 19.46
N SER A 23 11.47 -5.09 20.09
CA SER A 23 12.01 -4.20 21.12
C SER A 23 12.38 -2.82 20.56
N GLY A 24 12.97 -2.77 19.35
CA GLY A 24 13.27 -1.52 18.68
C GLY A 24 12.01 -0.74 18.27
N ILE A 25 10.93 -1.44 17.94
CA ILE A 25 9.61 -0.83 17.69
C ILE A 25 9.00 -0.32 19.00
N ASP A 26 9.03 -1.10 20.07
CA ASP A 26 8.50 -0.72 21.40
C ASP A 26 9.23 0.50 21.98
N ASP A 27 10.56 0.51 21.96
CA ASP A 27 11.39 1.64 22.43
C ASP A 27 11.15 2.91 21.59
N TRP A 28 10.94 2.75 20.28
CA TRP A 28 10.68 3.86 19.37
C TRP A 28 9.24 4.41 19.52
N MET A 29 8.26 3.51 19.70
CA MET A 29 6.86 3.84 20.00
C MET A 29 6.72 4.56 21.34
N THR A 30 7.41 4.11 22.38
CA THR A 30 7.30 4.69 23.73
C THR A 30 8.14 5.96 23.92
N GLY A 31 9.29 6.09 23.23
CA GLY A 31 10.24 7.18 23.51
C GLY A 31 10.02 8.49 22.75
N LYS A 32 9.85 8.47 21.42
CA LYS A 32 9.84 9.69 20.59
C LYS A 32 8.59 9.90 19.74
N LEU A 33 7.91 8.83 19.32
CA LEU A 33 6.64 9.00 18.63
C LEU A 33 5.45 8.99 19.57
N GLY A 34 5.57 8.47 20.79
CA GLY A 34 4.42 8.17 21.64
C GLY A 34 3.38 9.28 21.72
N GLU A 35 3.79 10.48 22.17
CA GLU A 35 2.86 11.62 22.32
C GLU A 35 2.38 12.15 20.96
N GLU A 36 3.28 12.54 20.06
CA GLU A 36 2.91 13.07 18.73
C GLU A 36 2.02 12.10 17.93
N PHE A 37 2.34 10.80 17.97
CA PHE A 37 1.57 9.76 17.31
C PHE A 37 0.19 9.60 17.94
N ASN A 38 0.10 9.57 19.28
CA ASN A 38 -1.19 9.48 19.97
C ASN A 38 -2.05 10.73 19.72
N ASP A 39 -1.46 11.92 19.70
CA ASP A 39 -2.13 13.17 19.38
C ASP A 39 -2.64 13.20 17.94
N ARG A 40 -1.85 12.66 16.99
CA ARG A 40 -2.31 12.47 15.61
C ARG A 40 -3.43 11.46 15.52
N LEU A 41 -3.32 10.33 16.21
CA LEU A 41 -4.35 9.29 16.26
C LEU A 41 -5.68 9.81 16.80
N ALA A 42 -5.66 10.65 17.85
CA ALA A 42 -6.84 11.26 18.44
C ALA A 42 -7.58 12.22 17.50
N ARG A 43 -6.90 12.72 16.45
CA ARG A 43 -7.46 13.65 15.47
C ARG A 43 -7.97 12.97 14.20
N VAL A 44 -7.77 11.66 14.06
CA VAL A 44 -8.31 10.91 12.93
C VAL A 44 -9.82 10.66 13.18
N PRO A 45 -10.71 11.08 12.28
CA PRO A 45 -12.13 10.76 12.40
C PRO A 45 -12.34 9.26 12.16
N LEU A 46 -12.87 8.55 13.15
CA LEU A 46 -13.17 7.11 13.06
C LEU A 46 -14.67 6.86 13.26
N ASN A 47 -15.28 6.22 12.27
CA ASN A 47 -16.68 5.80 12.32
C ASN A 47 -16.80 4.42 12.98
N LEU A 48 -16.77 4.38 14.31
CA LEU A 48 -16.82 3.13 15.08
C LEU A 48 -18.25 2.74 15.44
N THR A 49 -18.51 1.44 15.44
CA THR A 49 -19.75 0.85 15.95
C THR A 49 -19.71 0.75 17.48
N ALA A 50 -20.83 0.35 18.10
CA ALA A 50 -20.92 0.18 19.56
C ALA A 50 -19.91 -0.82 20.16
N THR A 51 -19.34 -1.72 19.34
CA THR A 51 -18.33 -2.71 19.77
C THR A 51 -16.90 -2.17 19.67
N GLY A 52 -16.70 -0.92 19.25
CA GLY A 52 -15.39 -0.28 19.16
C GLY A 52 -14.59 -0.61 17.89
N VAL A 53 -15.17 -1.36 16.95
CA VAL A 53 -14.64 -1.58 15.60
C VAL A 53 -15.50 -0.88 14.57
N ASP A 54 -14.95 -0.55 13.39
CA ASP A 54 -15.76 0.02 12.30
C ASP A 54 -16.64 -1.04 11.61
N GLU A 55 -17.49 -0.58 10.69
CA GLU A 55 -18.41 -1.46 9.94
C GLU A 55 -17.70 -2.48 9.03
N PHE A 56 -16.41 -2.30 8.75
CA PHE A 56 -15.57 -3.17 7.94
C PHE A 56 -14.64 -4.07 8.77
N GLY A 57 -14.69 -3.96 10.11
CA GLY A 57 -13.89 -4.74 11.05
C GLY A 57 -12.54 -4.13 11.45
N MET A 58 -12.27 -2.87 11.08
CA MET A 58 -11.09 -2.14 11.54
C MET A 58 -11.17 -1.94 13.04
N ASP A 59 -10.08 -2.28 13.70
CA ASP A 59 -9.91 -2.12 15.12
C ASP A 59 -8.83 -1.05 15.37
N PRO A 60 -9.17 0.08 16.03
CA PRO A 60 -8.21 1.15 16.29
C PRO A 60 -6.96 0.68 17.04
N ALA A 61 -7.10 -0.29 17.96
CA ALA A 61 -5.97 -0.79 18.74
C ALA A 61 -4.99 -1.57 17.86
N TRP A 62 -5.48 -2.45 17.00
CA TRP A 62 -4.64 -3.16 16.03
C TRP A 62 -4.04 -2.23 14.99
N THR A 63 -4.84 -1.28 14.50
CA THR A 63 -4.41 -0.28 13.52
C THR A 63 -3.26 0.57 14.07
N LYS A 64 -3.30 0.94 15.36
CA LYS A 64 -2.21 1.64 16.05
C LYS A 64 -0.88 0.88 15.95
N TYR A 65 -0.85 -0.40 16.30
CA TYR A 65 0.38 -1.21 16.24
C TYR A 65 0.90 -1.40 14.81
N ALA A 66 0.00 -1.61 13.86
CA ALA A 66 0.34 -1.70 12.45
C ALA A 66 0.95 -0.38 11.95
N LEU A 67 0.29 0.75 12.23
CA LEU A 67 0.77 2.07 11.86
C LEU A 67 2.12 2.39 12.48
N ALA A 68 2.36 2.05 13.74
CA ALA A 68 3.66 2.27 14.36
C ALA A 68 4.77 1.45 13.69
N SER A 69 4.49 0.19 13.35
CA SER A 69 5.43 -0.67 12.63
C SER A 69 5.76 -0.10 11.24
N VAL A 70 4.74 0.36 10.52
CA VAL A 70 4.93 0.97 9.19
C VAL A 70 5.56 2.35 9.29
N ALA A 71 5.32 3.12 10.35
CA ALA A 71 5.97 4.40 10.59
C ALA A 71 7.47 4.23 10.82
N PHE A 72 7.89 3.15 11.49
CA PHE A 72 9.31 2.77 11.59
C PHE A 72 9.90 2.47 10.20
N LEU A 73 9.21 1.65 9.40
CA LEU A 73 9.63 1.36 8.02
C LEU A 73 9.75 2.65 7.19
N HIS A 74 8.75 3.53 7.28
CA HIS A 74 8.68 4.79 6.58
C HIS A 74 9.83 5.74 6.99
N ARG A 75 10.04 5.98 8.30
CA ARG A 75 11.02 6.97 8.78
C ARG A 75 12.46 6.46 8.82
N LYS A 76 12.69 5.19 9.16
CA LYS A 76 14.02 4.66 9.48
C LYS A 76 14.58 3.71 8.44
N TYR A 77 13.76 2.78 7.98
CA TYR A 77 14.19 1.72 7.07
C TYR A 77 14.29 2.22 5.63
N PHE A 78 13.15 2.58 5.03
CA PHE A 78 13.04 3.07 3.66
C PHE A 78 13.30 4.57 3.53
N ARG A 79 13.24 5.33 4.65
CA ARG A 79 13.49 6.78 4.71
C ARG A 79 12.72 7.51 3.61
N THR A 80 11.43 7.29 3.63
CA THR A 80 10.50 7.69 2.57
C THR A 80 10.48 9.22 2.46
N GLU A 81 10.69 9.73 1.26
CA GLU A 81 10.57 11.16 0.95
C GLU A 81 9.17 11.43 0.38
N ILE A 82 8.47 12.43 0.93
CA ILE A 82 7.10 12.76 0.55
C ILE A 82 7.06 14.11 -0.17
N PHE A 83 6.33 14.18 -1.27
CA PHE A 83 6.16 15.37 -2.10
C PHE A 83 4.69 15.59 -2.44
N GLY A 84 4.26 16.85 -2.55
CA GLY A 84 2.90 17.20 -2.96
C GLY A 84 1.83 16.89 -1.92
N LYS A 85 2.20 16.73 -0.65
CA LYS A 85 1.28 16.39 0.45
C LYS A 85 0.19 17.45 0.68
N GLU A 86 0.46 18.68 0.24
CA GLU A 86 -0.46 19.82 0.19
C GLU A 86 -1.64 19.60 -0.76
N HIS A 87 -1.52 18.70 -1.74
CA HIS A 87 -2.60 18.33 -2.66
C HIS A 87 -3.62 17.39 -2.03
N VAL A 88 -3.35 16.83 -0.85
CA VAL A 88 -4.22 15.84 -0.22
C VAL A 88 -5.48 16.53 0.34
N PRO A 89 -6.69 16.22 -0.16
CA PRO A 89 -7.92 16.85 0.32
C PRO A 89 -8.24 16.49 1.77
N ALA A 90 -8.88 17.40 2.51
CA ALA A 90 -9.35 17.15 3.87
C ALA A 90 -10.57 16.18 3.92
N GLY A 91 -11.37 16.11 2.85
CA GLY A 91 -12.56 15.27 2.75
C GLY A 91 -12.32 13.94 2.02
N ARG A 92 -13.37 13.40 1.37
CA ARG A 92 -13.27 12.20 0.53
C ARG A 92 -12.22 12.34 -0.55
N MET A 93 -11.51 11.25 -0.83
CA MET A 93 -10.58 11.17 -1.94
C MET A 93 -10.39 9.73 -2.40
N LEU A 94 -10.18 9.58 -3.71
CA LEU A 94 -9.76 8.33 -4.33
C LEU A 94 -8.28 8.45 -4.71
N LEU A 95 -7.41 7.88 -3.88
CA LEU A 95 -5.99 7.76 -4.16
C LEU A 95 -5.80 6.68 -5.21
N VAL A 96 -5.23 7.06 -6.36
CA VAL A 96 -4.98 6.15 -7.47
C VAL A 96 -3.48 6.03 -7.65
N SER A 97 -2.93 4.85 -7.40
CA SER A 97 -1.48 4.65 -7.39
C SER A 97 -1.00 3.54 -8.31
N ASN A 98 0.27 3.64 -8.72
CA ASN A 98 0.97 2.51 -9.31
C ASN A 98 1.24 1.44 -8.25
N HIS A 99 1.08 0.17 -8.61
CA HIS A 99 1.37 -0.93 -7.70
C HIS A 99 2.82 -1.36 -7.88
N SER A 100 3.58 -1.35 -6.79
CA SER A 100 5.03 -1.52 -6.81
C SER A 100 5.51 -2.58 -5.83
N GLY A 101 6.54 -3.34 -6.24
CA GLY A 101 7.11 -4.42 -5.44
C GLY A 101 6.25 -5.68 -5.48
N GLN A 102 6.57 -6.63 -4.61
CA GLN A 102 6.01 -8.00 -4.59
C GLN A 102 5.11 -8.27 -3.38
N VAL A 103 5.09 -7.30 -2.46
CA VAL A 103 4.31 -7.29 -1.22
C VAL A 103 3.77 -5.87 -1.04
N PRO A 104 2.61 -5.69 -0.39
CA PRO A 104 1.88 -4.42 -0.35
C PRO A 104 2.50 -3.39 0.63
N ILE A 105 3.82 -3.25 0.61
CA ILE A 105 4.56 -2.25 1.38
C ILE A 105 4.29 -0.84 0.85
N ASP A 106 4.06 -0.70 -0.45
CA ASP A 106 3.68 0.57 -1.07
C ASP A 106 2.39 1.14 -0.47
N GLY A 107 1.30 0.37 -0.42
CA GLY A 107 0.05 0.78 0.21
C GLY A 107 0.23 1.11 1.68
N ALA A 108 1.04 0.32 2.40
CA ALA A 108 1.36 0.61 3.79
C ALA A 108 2.09 1.96 3.95
N LEU A 109 3.10 2.23 3.11
CA LEU A 109 3.86 3.48 3.16
C LEU A 109 3.03 4.69 2.73
N ILE A 110 2.10 4.56 1.78
CA ILE A 110 1.12 5.62 1.46
C ILE A 110 0.28 5.91 2.71
N GLY A 111 -0.28 4.88 3.34
CA GLY A 111 -1.08 5.03 4.56
C GLY A 111 -0.30 5.68 5.70
N ALA A 112 0.94 5.27 5.93
CA ALA A 112 1.81 5.90 6.91
C ALA A 112 2.13 7.36 6.55
N SER A 113 2.27 7.71 5.28
CA SER A 113 2.53 9.09 4.85
C SER A 113 1.31 9.99 5.09
N LEU A 114 0.11 9.50 4.80
CA LEU A 114 -1.13 10.21 5.12
C LEU A 114 -1.32 10.39 6.63
N PHE A 115 -0.93 9.40 7.42
CA PHE A 115 -1.02 9.49 8.86
C PHE A 115 0.08 10.35 9.49
N MET A 116 1.32 10.30 9.00
CA MET A 116 2.50 10.92 9.64
C MET A 116 2.88 12.28 9.05
N ASP A 117 2.59 12.57 7.78
CA ASP A 117 3.14 13.74 7.06
C ASP A 117 2.09 14.77 6.63
N VAL A 118 0.84 14.35 6.45
CA VAL A 118 -0.30 15.19 6.01
C VAL A 118 -1.03 15.80 7.20
N GLU A 119 -1.54 17.02 7.09
CA GLU A 119 -2.30 17.67 8.15
C GLU A 119 -3.66 18.15 7.60
N PRO A 120 -4.81 17.71 8.15
CA PRO A 120 -4.96 16.78 9.28
C PRO A 120 -4.54 15.33 8.96
N PRO A 121 -4.13 14.53 9.97
CA PRO A 121 -3.82 13.11 9.79
C PRO A 121 -5.02 12.35 9.23
N ARG A 122 -4.78 11.46 8.26
CA ARG A 122 -5.82 10.64 7.64
C ARG A 122 -5.52 9.16 7.79
N PHE A 123 -6.57 8.38 8.07
CA PHE A 123 -6.55 6.95 7.79
C PHE A 123 -7.00 6.71 6.36
N MET A 124 -6.43 5.67 5.78
CA MET A 124 -6.66 5.26 4.42
C MET A 124 -7.12 3.81 4.41
N ARG A 125 -8.16 3.55 3.63
CA ARG A 125 -8.64 2.21 3.32
C ARG A 125 -8.04 1.80 2.00
N ALA A 126 -7.38 0.66 1.89
CA ALA A 126 -7.02 0.11 0.58
C ALA A 126 -7.98 -1.04 0.22
N MET A 127 -8.25 -1.15 -1.08
CA MET A 127 -8.94 -2.31 -1.63
C MET A 127 -7.93 -3.44 -1.83
N VAL A 128 -8.22 -4.59 -1.21
CA VAL A 128 -7.39 -5.80 -1.33
C VAL A 128 -8.05 -6.82 -2.25
N GLU A 129 -7.21 -7.58 -2.95
CA GLU A 129 -7.63 -8.66 -3.84
C GLU A 129 -8.46 -9.72 -3.09
N LYS A 130 -9.52 -10.25 -3.73
CA LYS A 130 -10.41 -11.25 -3.12
C LYS A 130 -9.64 -12.49 -2.63
N TRP A 131 -8.56 -12.86 -3.32
CA TRP A 131 -7.71 -13.98 -2.93
C TRP A 131 -7.10 -13.81 -1.53
N THR A 132 -6.74 -12.59 -1.10
CA THR A 132 -6.12 -12.38 0.21
C THR A 132 -7.07 -12.71 1.36
N GLN A 133 -8.38 -12.70 1.11
CA GLN A 133 -9.40 -13.09 2.07
C GLN A 133 -9.47 -14.60 2.31
N THR A 134 -8.92 -15.39 1.38
CA THR A 134 -8.84 -16.86 1.53
C THR A 134 -7.64 -17.29 2.39
N LEU A 135 -6.72 -16.38 2.66
CA LEU A 135 -5.51 -16.66 3.43
C LEU A 135 -5.76 -16.50 4.94
N PRO A 136 -5.50 -17.53 5.76
CA PRO A 136 -5.66 -17.42 7.21
C PRO A 136 -4.70 -16.39 7.77
N PHE A 137 -5.12 -15.71 8.84
CA PHE A 137 -4.42 -14.59 9.50
C PHE A 137 -4.26 -13.32 8.66
N VAL A 138 -3.96 -13.43 7.35
CA VAL A 138 -3.88 -12.28 6.44
C VAL A 138 -5.23 -11.60 6.31
N SER A 139 -6.31 -12.36 6.12
CA SER A 139 -7.68 -11.82 6.07
C SER A 139 -8.03 -11.05 7.35
N LEU A 140 -7.81 -11.68 8.51
CA LEU A 140 -8.05 -11.07 9.82
C LEU A 140 -7.21 -9.81 10.02
N PHE A 141 -5.91 -9.87 9.72
CA PHE A 141 -5.01 -8.73 9.85
C PHE A 141 -5.46 -7.56 8.97
N PHE A 142 -5.76 -7.82 7.69
CA PHE A 142 -6.21 -6.81 6.74
C PHE A 142 -7.51 -6.14 7.18
N SER A 143 -8.53 -6.91 7.61
CA SER A 143 -9.74 -6.32 8.16
C SER A 143 -9.46 -5.46 9.40
N ARG A 144 -8.65 -5.96 10.34
CA ARG A 144 -8.32 -5.24 11.60
C ARG A 144 -7.57 -3.94 11.37
N VAL A 145 -6.77 -3.84 10.31
CA VAL A 145 -6.04 -2.62 9.93
C VAL A 145 -6.78 -1.81 8.85
N GLY A 146 -8.06 -2.09 8.62
CA GLY A 146 -8.96 -1.27 7.81
C GLY A 146 -8.89 -1.46 6.31
N GLN A 147 -8.32 -2.57 5.83
CA GLN A 147 -8.34 -2.92 4.42
C GLN A 147 -9.64 -3.64 4.08
N VAL A 148 -10.21 -3.31 2.92
CA VAL A 148 -11.52 -3.82 2.51
C VAL A 148 -11.42 -4.66 1.25
N VAL A 149 -12.30 -5.65 1.13
CA VAL A 149 -12.36 -6.47 -0.09
C VAL A 149 -12.71 -5.59 -1.28
N GLY A 150 -11.99 -5.78 -2.38
CA GLY A 150 -12.17 -5.05 -3.62
C GLY A 150 -13.49 -5.36 -4.34
N VAL A 151 -14.59 -4.80 -3.84
CA VAL A 151 -15.91 -4.79 -4.49
C VAL A 151 -16.46 -3.35 -4.56
N PRO A 152 -17.17 -2.97 -5.64
CA PRO A 152 -17.64 -1.59 -5.84
C PRO A 152 -18.50 -1.05 -4.70
N GLU A 153 -19.32 -1.89 -4.08
CA GLU A 153 -20.25 -1.49 -3.01
C GLU A 153 -19.50 -1.00 -1.77
N ASN A 154 -18.39 -1.66 -1.40
CA ASN A 154 -17.54 -1.23 -0.29
C ASN A 154 -16.87 0.10 -0.60
N ALA A 155 -16.34 0.25 -1.82
CA ALA A 155 -15.69 1.48 -2.26
C ALA A 155 -16.68 2.66 -2.23
N LYS A 156 -17.88 2.47 -2.79
CA LYS A 156 -18.93 3.48 -2.78
C LYS A 156 -19.31 3.90 -1.36
N ARG A 157 -19.53 2.95 -0.45
CA ARG A 157 -19.85 3.25 0.97
C ARG A 157 -18.75 4.06 1.64
N LEU A 158 -17.49 3.66 1.49
CA LEU A 158 -16.35 4.40 2.05
C LEU A 158 -16.28 5.82 1.52
N LEU A 159 -16.37 6.00 0.20
CA LEU A 159 -16.31 7.33 -0.42
C LEU A 159 -17.49 8.22 0.00
N LEU A 160 -18.69 7.65 0.13
CA LEU A 160 -19.87 8.38 0.62
C LEU A 160 -19.74 8.78 2.10
N ASN A 161 -18.99 8.02 2.90
CA ASN A 161 -18.67 8.31 4.30
C ASN A 161 -17.47 9.27 4.49
N ASP A 162 -17.04 9.96 3.43
CA ASP A 162 -15.91 10.89 3.43
C ASP A 162 -14.52 10.30 3.76
N GLU A 163 -14.36 8.99 3.54
CA GLU A 163 -13.11 8.27 3.77
C GLU A 163 -12.10 8.48 2.63
N ALA A 164 -10.82 8.21 2.93
CA ALA A 164 -9.77 8.14 1.93
C ALA A 164 -9.61 6.69 1.43
N LEU A 165 -9.85 6.47 0.14
CA LEU A 165 -9.76 5.14 -0.48
C LEU A 165 -8.54 5.06 -1.40
N LEU A 166 -7.69 4.06 -1.20
CA LEU A 166 -6.59 3.72 -2.09
C LEU A 166 -6.96 2.55 -2.99
N VAL A 167 -6.72 2.76 -4.29
CA VAL A 167 -6.83 1.73 -5.30
C VAL A 167 -5.57 1.67 -6.16
N PHE A 168 -5.25 0.46 -6.58
CA PHE A 168 -4.20 0.17 -7.56
C PHE A 168 -4.86 -0.34 -8.83
N PRO A 169 -5.14 0.51 -9.83
CA PRO A 169 -5.90 0.09 -11.01
C PRO A 169 -5.20 -0.96 -11.89
N GLU A 170 -3.88 -1.12 -11.73
CA GLU A 170 -3.11 -2.22 -12.33
C GLU A 170 -3.55 -3.60 -11.80
N GLY A 171 -4.17 -3.63 -10.61
CA GLY A 171 -4.56 -4.83 -9.88
C GLY A 171 -3.37 -5.74 -9.59
N ALA A 172 -3.63 -7.05 -9.50
CA ALA A 172 -2.58 -8.06 -9.37
C ALA A 172 -1.49 -7.97 -10.45
N ARG A 173 -1.78 -7.51 -11.67
CA ARG A 173 -0.76 -7.41 -12.73
C ARG A 173 0.35 -6.42 -12.39
N GLY A 174 0.05 -5.36 -11.62
CA GLY A 174 1.03 -4.37 -11.19
C GLY A 174 2.02 -4.92 -10.16
N ILE A 175 1.54 -5.61 -9.13
CA ILE A 175 2.42 -6.17 -8.08
C ILE A 175 3.29 -7.34 -8.59
N SER A 176 2.84 -8.03 -9.64
CA SER A 176 3.53 -9.21 -10.17
C SER A 176 4.60 -8.90 -11.21
N LYS A 177 4.94 -7.63 -11.43
CA LYS A 177 5.88 -7.22 -12.48
C LYS A 177 7.30 -7.73 -12.20
N PRO A 178 8.00 -8.30 -13.19
CA PRO A 178 9.42 -8.56 -13.10
C PRO A 178 10.22 -7.25 -13.08
N PHE A 179 11.45 -7.31 -12.57
CA PHE A 179 12.29 -6.14 -12.30
C PHE A 179 12.69 -5.35 -13.56
N ASP A 180 12.73 -5.99 -14.73
CA ASP A 180 12.95 -5.35 -16.02
C ASP A 180 11.78 -4.46 -16.46
N GLN A 181 10.57 -4.71 -15.94
CA GLN A 181 9.36 -3.92 -16.19
C GLN A 181 9.08 -2.88 -15.08
N ARG A 182 10.01 -2.67 -14.15
CA ARG A 182 9.86 -1.68 -13.09
C ARG A 182 9.60 -0.28 -13.66
N TYR A 183 8.77 0.48 -12.97
CA TYR A 183 8.35 1.86 -13.25
C TYR A 183 7.55 2.05 -14.55
N GLN A 184 7.11 0.95 -15.14
CA GLN A 184 6.21 0.95 -16.29
C GLN A 184 4.82 0.57 -15.81
N LEU A 185 3.83 1.43 -16.06
CA LEU A 185 2.44 1.15 -15.73
C LEU A 185 1.85 0.16 -16.74
N VAL A 186 1.15 -0.86 -16.25
CA VAL A 186 0.28 -1.68 -17.10
C VAL A 186 -1.09 -1.02 -17.27
N ASP A 187 -2.01 -1.68 -17.97
CA ASP A 187 -3.36 -1.15 -18.18
C ASP A 187 -4.16 -1.07 -16.89
N PHE A 188 -4.87 0.04 -16.76
CA PHE A 188 -5.71 0.33 -15.62
C PHE A 188 -7.11 -0.21 -15.88
N GLY A 189 -7.72 -0.85 -14.89
CA GLY A 189 -9.15 -1.15 -14.95
C GLY A 189 -10.00 0.13 -14.91
N LEU A 190 -11.20 0.10 -15.47
CA LEU A 190 -12.08 1.27 -15.58
C LEU A 190 -12.86 1.57 -14.28
N GLY A 191 -12.98 0.58 -13.39
CA GLY A 191 -13.86 0.65 -12.23
C GLY A 191 -13.57 1.82 -11.27
N PHE A 192 -12.30 2.22 -11.11
CA PHE A 192 -11.99 3.36 -10.23
C PHE A 192 -12.52 4.69 -10.80
N MET A 193 -12.53 4.85 -12.13
CA MET A 193 -13.06 6.04 -12.79
C MET A 193 -14.59 6.07 -12.69
N ARG A 194 -15.24 4.93 -12.92
CA ARG A 194 -16.70 4.81 -12.72
C ARG A 194 -17.09 5.15 -11.27
N LEU A 195 -16.35 4.64 -10.29
CA LEU A 195 -16.53 4.99 -8.87
C LEU A 195 -16.34 6.49 -8.60
N ALA A 196 -15.32 7.11 -9.19
CA ALA A 196 -15.05 8.54 -9.01
C ALA A 196 -16.19 9.40 -9.58
N LEU A 197 -16.70 9.04 -10.77
CA LEU A 197 -17.85 9.69 -11.41
C LEU A 197 -19.13 9.52 -10.57
N GLU A 198 -19.46 8.28 -10.20
CA GLU A 198 -20.67 7.94 -9.45
C GLU A 198 -20.74 8.64 -8.08
N THR A 199 -19.60 8.78 -7.41
CA THR A 199 -19.53 9.38 -6.06
C THR A 199 -19.10 10.85 -6.05
N ASN A 200 -18.86 11.43 -7.23
CA ASN A 200 -18.26 12.77 -7.41
C ASN A 200 -17.00 12.97 -6.54
N THR A 201 -16.16 11.95 -6.48
CA THR A 201 -14.96 11.90 -5.64
C THR A 201 -13.75 12.38 -6.44
N PRO A 202 -12.93 13.32 -5.91
CA PRO A 202 -11.69 13.70 -6.57
C PRO A 202 -10.69 12.54 -6.56
N ILE A 203 -10.03 12.33 -7.69
CA ILE A 203 -8.91 11.40 -7.82
C ILE A 203 -7.62 12.11 -7.46
N VAL A 204 -6.87 11.58 -6.51
CA VAL A 204 -5.50 12.04 -6.20
C VAL A 204 -4.52 11.04 -6.83
N PRO A 205 -3.83 11.39 -7.92
CA PRO A 205 -2.83 10.50 -8.51
C PRO A 205 -1.61 10.40 -7.57
N VAL A 206 -1.16 9.18 -7.31
CA VAL A 206 -0.03 8.89 -6.39
C VAL A 206 1.05 8.10 -7.13
N ALA A 207 2.25 8.64 -7.20
CA ALA A 207 3.40 7.93 -7.75
C ALA A 207 4.32 7.43 -6.62
N VAL A 208 4.53 6.11 -6.58
CA VAL A 208 5.45 5.43 -5.67
C VAL A 208 6.68 4.96 -6.43
N ILE A 209 7.85 5.43 -6.00
CA ILE A 209 9.15 5.11 -6.58
C ILE A 209 10.02 4.46 -5.51
N GLY A 210 10.78 3.42 -5.91
CA GLY A 210 11.67 2.66 -5.02
C GLY A 210 11.13 1.29 -4.61
N GLY A 211 9.82 1.05 -4.73
CA GLY A 211 9.22 -0.20 -4.24
C GLY A 211 9.50 -1.44 -5.06
N GLU A 212 9.64 -1.33 -6.37
CA GLU A 212 10.02 -2.46 -7.23
C GLU A 212 11.50 -2.87 -7.08
N GLU A 213 12.31 -2.07 -6.38
CA GLU A 213 13.72 -2.38 -6.13
C GLU A 213 13.94 -3.17 -4.84
N GLN A 214 12.94 -3.24 -3.96
CA GLN A 214 13.08 -3.91 -2.66
C GLN A 214 13.07 -5.45 -2.81
N TYR A 215 12.41 -5.95 -3.85
CA TYR A 215 12.32 -7.37 -4.22
C TYR A 215 12.60 -7.52 -5.71
N ILE A 216 13.77 -8.04 -6.06
CA ILE A 216 14.19 -8.27 -7.44
C ILE A 216 13.49 -9.54 -7.94
N SER A 217 12.33 -9.37 -8.58
CA SER A 217 11.63 -10.46 -9.26
C SER A 217 12.20 -10.67 -10.66
N VAL A 218 12.53 -11.91 -11.01
CA VAL A 218 12.99 -12.29 -12.36
C VAL A 218 11.90 -12.94 -13.20
N GLY A 219 10.70 -13.08 -12.66
CA GLY A 219 9.57 -13.75 -13.31
C GLY A 219 8.59 -14.33 -12.29
N ASN A 220 7.60 -15.09 -12.78
CA ASN A 220 6.57 -15.72 -11.96
C ASN A 220 6.56 -17.24 -12.15
N PHE A 221 6.14 -17.97 -11.11
CA PHE A 221 6.00 -19.43 -11.12
C PHE A 221 4.54 -19.82 -11.39
N ASP A 222 4.13 -19.76 -12.66
CA ASP A 222 2.71 -19.87 -13.07
C ASP A 222 2.04 -21.20 -12.70
N SER A 223 2.79 -22.30 -12.73
CA SER A 223 2.26 -23.62 -12.36
C SER A 223 1.88 -23.69 -10.88
N LEU A 224 2.68 -23.09 -10.00
CA LEU A 224 2.41 -23.07 -8.56
C LEU A 224 1.33 -22.04 -8.23
N ALA A 225 1.31 -20.90 -8.93
CA ALA A 225 0.25 -19.89 -8.80
C ALA A 225 -1.12 -20.50 -9.09
N ARG A 226 -1.25 -21.29 -10.16
CA ARG A 226 -2.49 -22.03 -10.50
C ARG A 226 -2.91 -23.03 -9.43
N VAL A 227 -1.96 -23.81 -8.88
CA VAL A 227 -2.23 -24.79 -7.82
C VAL A 227 -2.75 -24.10 -6.54
N LEU A 228 -2.14 -22.98 -6.16
CA LEU A 228 -2.52 -22.21 -4.97
C LEU A 228 -3.65 -21.21 -5.21
N ARG A 229 -4.17 -21.13 -6.43
CA ARG A 229 -5.14 -20.11 -6.88
C ARG A 229 -4.68 -18.68 -6.57
N ALA A 230 -3.37 -18.47 -6.51
CA ALA A 230 -2.76 -17.18 -6.24
C ALA A 230 -2.65 -16.37 -7.55
N PRO A 231 -2.76 -15.03 -7.50
CA PRO A 231 -2.61 -14.21 -8.71
C PRO A 231 -1.23 -14.33 -9.35
N SER A 232 -0.19 -14.44 -8.53
CA SER A 232 1.19 -14.64 -8.96
C SER A 232 2.04 -15.21 -7.85
N ILE A 233 3.14 -15.87 -8.21
CA ILE A 233 4.19 -16.26 -7.27
C ILE A 233 5.53 -15.81 -7.84
N PRO A 234 6.12 -14.74 -7.33
CA PRO A 234 7.34 -14.20 -7.92
C PRO A 234 8.55 -15.07 -7.61
N ILE A 235 9.47 -15.13 -8.57
CA ILE A 235 10.76 -15.77 -8.43
C ILE A 235 11.73 -14.71 -7.94
N LEU A 236 12.16 -14.86 -6.69
CA LEU A 236 13.00 -13.89 -5.99
C LEU A 236 14.38 -14.51 -5.71
N PRO A 237 15.40 -14.28 -6.56
CA PRO A 237 16.73 -14.84 -6.35
C PRO A 237 17.34 -14.43 -5.00
N GLN A 238 16.97 -13.25 -4.50
CA GLN A 238 17.39 -12.78 -3.19
C GLN A 238 17.05 -13.74 -2.06
N LEU A 239 15.98 -14.54 -2.14
CA LEU A 239 15.60 -15.52 -1.11
C LEU A 239 16.68 -16.59 -0.87
N LEU A 240 17.62 -16.77 -1.81
CA LEU A 240 18.76 -17.68 -1.66
C LEU A 240 19.89 -17.11 -0.80
N LEU A 241 19.87 -15.80 -0.53
CA LEU A 241 20.86 -15.10 0.28
C LEU A 241 20.45 -15.09 1.76
N PRO A 242 21.41 -15.06 2.70
CA PRO A 242 21.11 -14.77 4.11
C PRO A 242 20.32 -13.46 4.23
N PHE A 243 19.24 -13.47 5.00
CA PHE A 243 18.33 -12.32 5.15
C PHE A 243 17.59 -11.89 3.88
N GLY A 244 17.65 -12.68 2.81
CA GLY A 244 17.02 -12.37 1.52
C GLY A 244 15.49 -12.24 1.54
N ALA A 245 14.86 -12.74 2.60
CA ALA A 245 13.42 -12.57 2.86
C ALA A 245 13.06 -11.18 3.36
N LEU A 246 14.04 -10.37 3.78
CA LEU A 246 13.82 -8.97 4.11
C LEU A 246 13.86 -8.12 2.82
N PRO A 247 13.01 -7.09 2.70
CA PRO A 247 13.06 -6.17 1.58
C PRO A 247 14.44 -5.47 1.56
N LEU A 248 15.02 -5.22 0.40
CA LEU A 248 16.22 -4.38 0.34
C LEU A 248 15.89 -2.96 0.82
N PRO A 249 16.82 -2.26 1.49
CA PRO A 249 16.51 -0.98 2.13
C PRO A 249 16.60 0.17 1.12
N THR A 250 15.72 0.12 0.11
CA THR A 250 15.64 1.10 -0.97
C THR A 250 15.04 2.41 -0.46
N ARG A 251 15.43 3.52 -1.07
CA ARG A 251 14.83 4.82 -0.73
C ARG A 251 13.51 5.00 -1.47
N TYR A 252 12.42 5.09 -0.72
CA TYR A 252 11.11 5.36 -1.31
C TYR A 252 10.90 6.86 -1.54
N ARG A 253 10.23 7.20 -2.64
CA ARG A 253 9.66 8.53 -2.88
C ARG A 253 8.19 8.39 -3.22
N ILE A 254 7.35 9.13 -2.51
CA ILE A 254 5.91 9.16 -2.76
C ILE A 254 5.54 10.59 -3.16
N TYR A 255 4.92 10.71 -4.33
CA TYR A 255 4.42 11.97 -4.87
C TYR A 255 2.90 11.92 -4.89
N PHE A 256 2.27 12.86 -4.19
CA PHE A 256 0.84 13.14 -4.31
C PHE A 256 0.66 14.25 -5.37
N GLY A 257 -0.07 13.94 -6.44
CA GLY A 257 -0.37 14.92 -7.49
C GLY A 257 -1.61 15.75 -7.17
N GLU A 258 -1.83 16.78 -7.98
CA GLU A 258 -3.01 17.65 -7.88
C GLU A 258 -4.31 16.84 -8.01
N PRO A 259 -5.35 17.10 -7.19
CA PRO A 259 -6.61 16.39 -7.28
C PRO A 259 -7.31 16.66 -8.62
N MET A 260 -7.76 15.58 -9.26
CA MET A 260 -8.44 15.60 -10.54
C MET A 260 -9.92 15.32 -10.32
N ARG A 261 -10.79 16.17 -10.88
CA ARG A 261 -12.23 15.93 -10.95
C ARG A 261 -12.62 15.61 -12.37
N PHE A 262 -13.55 14.68 -12.51
CA PHE A 262 -14.09 14.25 -13.79
C PHE A 262 -15.61 14.35 -13.72
N GLU A 263 -16.20 14.68 -14.86
CA GLU A 263 -17.65 14.73 -15.06
C GLU A 263 -18.01 13.74 -16.18
N GLY A 264 -19.27 13.30 -16.19
CA GLY A 264 -19.79 12.30 -17.13
C GLY A 264 -20.70 11.29 -16.45
N ASP A 265 -21.30 10.42 -17.24
CA ASP A 265 -22.13 9.34 -16.71
C ASP A 265 -21.22 8.16 -16.30
N PRO A 266 -21.27 7.66 -15.05
CA PRO A 266 -20.54 6.47 -14.66
C PRO A 266 -20.94 5.22 -15.45
N ASP A 267 -22.06 5.22 -16.17
CA ASP A 267 -22.57 4.15 -17.04
C ASP A 267 -22.28 4.40 -18.54
N ASP A 268 -21.51 5.45 -18.88
CA ASP A 268 -21.05 5.69 -20.26
C ASP A 268 -20.27 4.48 -20.82
N ASP A 269 -20.20 4.41 -22.16
CA ASP A 269 -19.43 3.40 -22.88
C ASP A 269 -17.96 3.36 -22.43
N ASP A 270 -17.37 2.16 -22.42
CA ASP A 270 -16.00 1.93 -21.95
C ASP A 270 -14.97 2.87 -22.62
N ALA A 271 -15.13 3.17 -23.91
CA ALA A 271 -14.24 4.09 -24.63
C ALA A 271 -14.21 5.51 -24.03
N VAL A 272 -15.36 6.03 -23.59
CA VAL A 272 -15.48 7.36 -22.96
C VAL A 272 -14.84 7.37 -21.57
N ILE A 273 -14.90 6.24 -20.86
CA ILE A 273 -14.24 6.06 -19.56
C ILE A 273 -12.73 5.88 -19.73
N GLU A 274 -12.31 5.13 -20.75
CA GLU A 274 -10.90 4.89 -21.10
C GLU A 274 -10.13 6.18 -21.36
N GLU A 275 -10.73 7.16 -22.03
CA GLU A 275 -10.11 8.48 -22.23
C GLU A 275 -9.76 9.15 -20.89
N LYS A 276 -10.68 9.12 -19.91
CA LYS A 276 -10.46 9.70 -18.58
C LYS A 276 -9.41 8.92 -17.81
N VAL A 277 -9.46 7.58 -17.88
CA VAL A 277 -8.46 6.69 -17.27
C VAL A 277 -7.08 6.94 -17.84
N PHE A 278 -6.97 7.17 -19.15
CA PHE A 278 -5.71 7.50 -19.81
C PHE A 278 -5.09 8.78 -19.23
N VAL A 279 -5.88 9.82 -18.96
CA VAL A 279 -5.37 11.06 -18.35
C VAL A 279 -4.75 10.78 -16.97
N VAL A 280 -5.41 9.97 -16.13
CA VAL A 280 -4.89 9.60 -14.80
C VAL A 280 -3.61 8.76 -14.93
N LYS A 281 -3.61 7.73 -15.78
CA LYS A 281 -2.45 6.86 -16.04
C LYS A 281 -1.25 7.68 -16.54
N ALA A 282 -1.47 8.56 -17.53
CA ALA A 282 -0.44 9.42 -18.09
C ALA A 282 0.12 10.39 -17.05
N THR A 283 -0.73 10.93 -16.18
CA THR A 283 -0.32 11.80 -15.06
C THR A 283 0.62 11.07 -14.11
N ILE A 284 0.23 9.86 -13.65
CA ILE A 284 1.05 9.03 -12.75
C ILE A 284 2.38 8.64 -13.43
N GLN A 285 2.36 8.21 -14.70
CA GLN A 285 3.59 7.87 -15.42
C GLN A 285 4.53 9.08 -15.54
N SER A 286 3.98 10.27 -15.81
CA SER A 286 4.74 11.52 -15.87
C SER A 286 5.39 11.85 -14.52
N MET A 287 4.66 11.65 -13.42
CA MET A 287 5.18 11.81 -12.06
C MET A 287 6.31 10.82 -11.75
N ILE A 288 6.15 9.54 -12.09
CA ILE A 288 7.17 8.51 -11.95
C ILE A 288 8.44 8.93 -12.71
N ASN A 289 8.30 9.31 -13.99
CA ASN A 289 9.43 9.69 -14.84
C ASN A 289 10.20 10.90 -14.28
N ARG A 290 9.48 11.92 -13.79
CA ARG A 290 10.10 13.10 -13.13
C ARG A 290 10.81 12.71 -11.83
N GLY A 291 10.16 11.90 -11.00
CA GLY A 291 10.71 11.46 -9.72
C GLY A 291 11.96 10.59 -9.88
N LEU A 292 12.00 9.72 -10.89
CA LEU A 292 13.16 8.93 -11.27
C LEU A 292 14.32 9.81 -11.73
N LYS A 293 14.07 10.80 -12.59
CA LYS A 293 15.09 11.74 -13.06
C LYS A 293 15.69 12.56 -11.90
N ALA A 294 14.89 12.90 -10.90
CA ALA A 294 15.34 13.63 -9.71
C ALA A 294 16.05 12.73 -8.68
N ARG A 295 16.01 11.40 -8.83
CA ARG A 295 16.54 10.44 -7.85
C ARG A 295 18.01 10.16 -8.14
N LYS A 296 18.86 10.40 -7.15
CA LYS A 296 20.32 10.27 -7.29
C LYS A 296 20.85 8.87 -6.96
N SER A 297 20.14 8.12 -6.13
CA SER A 297 20.56 6.80 -5.67
C SER A 297 19.36 5.91 -5.36
N VAL A 298 19.57 4.59 -5.50
CA VAL A 298 18.60 3.56 -5.09
C VAL A 298 18.59 3.41 -3.58
N PHE A 299 19.79 3.39 -2.99
CA PHE A 299 20.04 3.24 -1.56
C PHE A 299 20.44 4.57 -0.92
N PHE A 300 20.67 4.53 0.39
CA PHE A 300 21.06 5.69 1.18
C PHE A 300 22.55 5.98 1.17
#